data_AF-A0A4V1TPC4-F1
#
_entry.id   AF-A0A4V1TPC4-F1
#
_cell.length_a   1.000
_cell.length_b   1.000
_cell.length_c   1.000
_cell.angle_alpha   90.00
_cell.angle_beta   90.00
_cell.angle_gamma   90.00
#
_symmetry.space_group_name_H-M   'P 1'
#
loop_
_entity.id
_entity.type
_entity.pdbx_description
1 polymer ?
#
loop_
_entity_poly.entity_id
_entity_poly.type
_entity_poly.pdbx_seq_one_letter_code
_entity_poly.pdbx_strand_id
1 'polypeptide(L)'
;TTFGVTAFHHQVKNYIYGRTLDEVDGLQLLDYSQADATFTGLEGQVRQAITRHWGVGLFGDLVRAKLDGGARLPRIPSARLGVRVDGNYGPWEGKAEWVQVARQSRVAEFESETAGFGVLNLGLAYNGQTQNTPWQIYVKGNNLTDRLAYAHTSFIKNAAPLMGRNITVGMKVSF
;
A
#
# COMPACT_ATOMS: atom_id res chain seq x y z
N THR A 1 20.15 11.45 7.91
CA THR A 1 18.72 11.05 8.02
C THR A 1 17.99 11.65 6.85
N THR A 2 17.13 10.88 6.18
CA THR A 2 16.28 11.39 5.10
C THR A 2 14.82 11.25 5.52
N PHE A 3 13.99 12.27 5.27
CA PHE A 3 12.57 12.21 5.57
C PHE A 3 11.78 13.04 4.56
N GLY A 4 10.49 12.73 4.44
CA GLY A 4 9.54 13.48 3.66
C GLY A 4 8.15 13.33 4.27
N VAL A 5 7.40 14.43 4.33
CA VAL A 5 6.03 14.44 4.86
C VAL A 5 5.19 15.33 3.96
N THR A 6 4.01 14.85 3.61
CA THR A 6 3.02 15.58 2.80
C THR A 6 1.70 15.53 3.53
N ALA A 7 1.16 16.69 3.87
CA ALA A 7 -0.22 16.84 4.33
C ALA A 7 -1.03 17.54 3.25
N PHE A 8 -2.26 17.11 3.04
CA PHE A 8 -3.12 17.70 2.01
C PHE A 8 -4.56 17.85 2.49
N HIS A 9 -5.20 18.90 1.97
CA HIS A 9 -6.62 19.17 2.12
C HIS A 9 -7.14 19.67 0.77
N HIS A 10 -8.00 18.88 0.13
CA HIS A 10 -8.58 19.22 -1.16
C HIS A 10 -10.10 19.34 -1.03
N GLN A 11 -10.62 20.50 -1.41
CA GLN A 11 -12.04 20.72 -1.60
C GLN A 11 -12.31 20.70 -3.10
N VAL A 12 -13.14 19.75 -3.54
CA VAL A 12 -13.45 19.53 -4.95
C VAL A 12 -14.93 19.82 -5.14
N LYS A 13 -15.22 20.89 -5.87
CA LYS A 13 -16.59 21.23 -6.24
C LYS A 13 -17.09 20.30 -7.33
N ASN A 14 -18.37 19.93 -7.27
CA ASN A 14 -19.02 19.03 -8.23
C ASN A 14 -18.23 17.72 -8.46
N TYR A 15 -17.72 17.12 -7.38
CA TYR A 15 -17.00 15.85 -7.47
C TYR A 15 -17.93 14.75 -7.99
N ILE A 16 -17.55 14.12 -9.10
CA ILE A 16 -18.29 13.01 -9.70
C ILE A 16 -17.96 11.75 -8.91
N TYR A 17 -19.00 11.09 -8.38
CA TYR A 17 -18.86 9.83 -7.68
C TYR A 17 -19.97 8.85 -8.08
N GLY A 18 -19.66 7.55 -8.01
CA GLY A 18 -20.66 6.51 -8.15
C GLY A 18 -21.42 6.35 -6.84
N ARG A 19 -22.67 6.81 -6.81
CA ARG A 19 -23.62 6.61 -5.73
C ARG A 19 -24.28 5.25 -5.92
N THR A 20 -24.08 4.33 -4.98
CA THR A 20 -24.81 3.05 -5.00
C THR A 20 -26.23 3.30 -4.52
N LEU A 21 -27.21 2.95 -5.35
CA LEU A 21 -28.64 3.09 -5.04
C LEU A 21 -29.25 1.83 -4.47
N ASP A 22 -28.74 0.67 -4.89
CA ASP A 22 -29.22 -0.65 -4.50
C ASP A 22 -28.12 -1.71 -4.72
N GLU A 23 -28.26 -2.88 -4.10
CA GLU A 23 -27.40 -4.04 -4.30
C GLU A 23 -28.22 -5.34 -4.37
N VAL A 24 -28.11 -6.06 -5.50
CA VAL A 24 -28.80 -7.35 -5.73
C VAL A 24 -27.76 -8.40 -6.08
N ASP A 25 -27.69 -9.49 -5.31
CA ASP A 25 -26.72 -10.59 -5.50
C ASP A 25 -25.25 -10.14 -5.62
N GLY A 26 -24.89 -9.09 -4.87
CA GLY A 26 -23.54 -8.50 -4.90
C GLY A 26 -23.26 -7.59 -6.09
N LEU A 27 -24.25 -7.34 -6.96
CA LEU A 27 -24.18 -6.35 -8.04
C LEU A 27 -24.76 -5.02 -7.56
N GLN A 28 -23.95 -3.97 -7.66
CA GLN A 28 -24.32 -2.63 -7.22
C GLN A 28 -24.96 -1.85 -8.36
N LEU A 29 -26.17 -1.30 -8.13
CA LEU A 29 -26.80 -0.34 -9.01
C LEU A 29 -26.15 1.04 -8.78
N LEU A 30 -25.30 1.45 -9.72
CA LEU A 30 -24.50 2.66 -9.60
C LEU A 30 -25.11 3.82 -10.39
N ASP A 31 -25.33 4.94 -9.73
CA ASP A 31 -25.74 6.21 -10.31
C ASP A 31 -24.60 7.23 -10.19
N TYR A 32 -24.12 7.76 -11.31
CA TYR A 32 -23.06 8.77 -11.29
C TYR A 32 -23.66 10.13 -10.95
N SER A 33 -23.38 10.59 -9.73
CA SER A 33 -23.88 11.85 -9.19
C SER A 33 -22.73 12.82 -8.93
N GLN A 34 -23.08 14.11 -8.74
CA GLN A 34 -22.14 15.16 -8.38
C GLN A 34 -22.49 15.75 -7.02
N ALA A 35 -21.48 15.94 -6.18
CA ALA A 35 -21.60 16.67 -4.92
C ALA A 35 -20.22 17.24 -4.54
N ASP A 36 -20.20 18.26 -3.71
CA ASP A 36 -18.94 18.79 -3.20
C ASP A 36 -18.30 17.78 -2.23
N ALA A 37 -16.99 17.59 -2.38
CA ALA A 37 -16.24 16.59 -1.63
C ALA A 37 -14.96 17.16 -1.03
N THR A 38 -14.66 16.73 0.18
CA THR A 38 -13.45 17.07 0.91
C THR A 38 -12.58 15.83 1.10
N PHE A 39 -11.33 15.90 0.63
CA PHE A 39 -10.29 14.93 0.88
C PHE A 39 -9.26 15.52 1.83
N THR A 40 -8.85 14.76 2.84
CA THR A 40 -7.80 15.15 3.78
C THR A 40 -6.92 13.97 4.07
N GLY A 41 -5.62 14.17 4.04
CA GLY A 41 -4.70 13.09 4.30
C GLY A 41 -3.30 13.54 4.67
N LEU A 42 -2.53 12.54 5.06
CA LEU A 42 -1.14 12.65 5.46
C LEU A 42 -0.40 11.44 4.90
N GLU A 43 0.75 11.67 4.31
CA GLU A 43 1.74 10.66 3.94
C GLU A 43 3.09 11.07 4.51
N GLY A 44 3.85 10.11 5.01
CA GLY A 44 5.17 10.39 5.55
C GLY A 44 6.09 9.20 5.47
N GLN A 45 7.38 9.51 5.38
CA GLN A 45 8.46 8.54 5.49
C GLN A 45 9.67 9.17 6.17
N VAL A 46 10.40 8.36 6.92
CA VAL A 46 11.69 8.72 7.52
C VAL A 46 12.61 7.51 7.42
N ARG A 47 13.88 7.75 7.12
CA ARG A 47 14.95 6.75 7.15
C ARG A 47 16.16 7.29 7.88
N GLN A 48 16.61 6.53 8.86
CA GLN A 48 17.84 6.74 9.60
C GLN A 48 18.89 5.72 9.17
N ALA A 49 20.06 6.20 8.75
CA ALA A 49 21.23 5.32 8.66
C ALA A 49 21.71 5.02 10.08
N ILE A 50 21.74 3.75 10.46
CA ILE A 50 22.24 3.28 11.75
C ILE A 50 23.75 3.07 11.67
N THR A 51 24.21 2.55 10.53
CA THR A 51 25.62 2.41 10.19
C THR A 51 25.82 2.83 8.74
N ARG A 52 27.07 2.76 8.25
CA ARG A 52 27.35 2.92 6.81
C ARG A 52 26.70 1.84 5.93
N HIS A 53 26.35 0.71 6.52
CA HIS A 53 25.84 -0.49 5.83
C HIS A 53 24.33 -0.69 6.00
N TRP A 54 23.73 -0.19 7.08
CA TRP A 54 22.34 -0.50 7.46
C TRP A 54 21.55 0.76 7.78
N GLY A 55 20.28 0.76 7.39
CA GLY A 55 19.30 1.78 7.75
C GLY A 55 17.98 1.19 8.21
N VAL A 56 17.27 1.98 9.00
CA VAL A 56 15.90 1.71 9.44
C VAL A 56 15.02 2.85 8.99
N GLY A 57 13.84 2.51 8.46
CA GLY A 57 12.85 3.48 8.04
C GLY A 57 11.45 3.15 8.54
N LEU A 58 10.67 4.21 8.69
CA LEU A 58 9.25 4.18 8.97
C LEU A 58 8.52 4.91 7.83
N PHE A 59 7.37 4.40 7.43
CA PHE A 59 6.51 5.07 6.45
C PHE A 59 5.05 4.81 6.74
N GLY A 60 4.16 5.67 6.28
CA GLY A 60 2.74 5.45 6.42
C GLY A 60 1.90 6.54 5.77
N ASP A 61 0.61 6.23 5.64
CA ASP A 61 -0.38 7.14 5.09
C ASP A 61 -1.77 6.90 5.69
N LEU A 62 -2.54 7.98 5.65
CA LEU A 62 -3.93 8.04 6.06
C LEU A 62 -4.67 8.99 5.13
N VAL A 63 -5.78 8.52 4.57
CA VAL A 63 -6.68 9.34 3.77
C VAL A 63 -8.09 9.27 4.37
N ARG A 64 -8.77 10.41 4.38
CA ARG A 64 -10.18 10.53 4.67
C ARG A 64 -10.84 11.31 3.55
N ALA A 65 -11.98 10.82 3.08
CA ALA A 65 -12.80 11.55 2.13
C ALA A 65 -14.26 11.52 2.56
N LYS A 66 -14.92 12.66 2.41
CA LYS A 66 -16.33 12.84 2.74
C LYS A 66 -16.97 13.79 1.73
N LEU A 67 -18.27 13.60 1.49
CA LEU A 67 -19.12 14.60 0.86
C LEU A 67 -19.43 15.70 1.87
N ASP A 68 -19.79 16.89 1.38
CA ASP A 68 -20.09 18.05 2.23
C ASP A 68 -21.28 17.83 3.15
N GLY A 69 -22.22 16.96 2.78
CA GLY A 69 -23.30 16.46 3.66
C GLY A 69 -22.84 15.51 4.77
N GLY A 70 -21.54 15.24 4.90
CA GLY A 70 -20.95 14.38 5.93
C GLY A 70 -20.90 12.89 5.57
N ALA A 71 -21.56 12.48 4.48
CA ALA A 71 -21.51 11.12 3.97
C ALA A 71 -20.08 10.72 3.58
N ARG A 72 -19.73 9.46 3.84
CA ARG A 72 -18.40 8.91 3.50
C ARG A 72 -18.38 8.52 2.03
N LEU A 73 -17.26 8.82 1.36
CA LEU A 73 -17.05 8.33 0.01
C LEU A 73 -16.65 6.84 0.05
N PRO A 74 -17.11 6.03 -0.91
CA PRO A 74 -16.73 4.62 -0.98
C PRO A 74 -15.26 4.46 -1.37
N ARG A 75 -14.68 3.30 -1.09
CA ARG A 75 -13.37 2.85 -1.60
C ARG A 75 -12.20 3.76 -1.19
N ILE A 76 -12.27 4.34 0.01
CA ILE A 76 -11.17 5.11 0.59
C ILE A 76 -10.16 4.14 1.25
N PRO A 77 -8.87 4.23 0.91
CA PRO A 77 -7.88 3.29 1.42
C PRO A 77 -7.80 3.28 2.95
N SER A 78 -7.56 2.09 3.51
CA SER A 78 -7.20 1.93 4.91
C SER A 78 -5.89 2.66 5.22
N ALA A 79 -5.77 3.17 6.44
CA ALA A 79 -4.48 3.67 6.92
C ALA A 79 -3.45 2.55 6.95
N ARG A 80 -2.20 2.85 6.62
CA ARG A 80 -1.09 1.90 6.72
C ARG A 80 0.13 2.51 7.38
N LEU A 81 0.87 1.65 8.08
CA LEU A 81 2.15 1.96 8.70
C LEU A 81 3.11 0.81 8.38
N GLY A 82 4.33 1.14 7.99
CA GLY A 82 5.35 0.17 7.68
C GLY A 82 6.69 0.49 8.32
N VAL A 83 7.42 -0.56 8.65
CA VAL A 83 8.80 -0.52 9.13
C VAL A 83 9.67 -1.23 8.11
N ARG A 84 10.79 -0.62 7.75
CA ARG A 84 11.75 -1.17 6.81
C ARG A 84 13.14 -1.19 7.43
N VAL A 85 13.83 -2.30 7.27
CA VAL A 85 15.27 -2.40 7.51
C VAL A 85 15.91 -2.74 6.17
N ASP A 86 16.93 -2.00 5.79
CA ASP A 86 17.65 -2.22 4.55
C ASP A 86 19.15 -2.06 4.77
N GLY A 87 19.95 -2.73 3.94
CA GLY A 87 21.39 -2.59 4.01
C GLY A 87 22.15 -3.27 2.89
N ASN A 88 23.43 -2.94 2.80
CA ASN A 88 24.39 -3.51 1.89
C ASN A 88 25.66 -3.94 2.64
N TYR A 89 26.25 -5.05 2.21
CA TYR A 89 27.52 -5.52 2.74
C TYR A 89 28.32 -6.25 1.67
N GLY A 90 29.32 -5.57 1.12
CA GLY A 90 30.06 -6.06 -0.04
C GLY A 90 29.12 -6.26 -1.24
N PRO A 91 29.06 -7.46 -1.85
CA PRO A 91 28.16 -7.73 -2.98
C PRO A 91 26.71 -7.95 -2.56
N TRP A 92 26.41 -8.06 -1.27
CA TRP A 92 25.07 -8.40 -0.78
C TRP A 92 24.23 -7.17 -0.51
N GLU A 93 22.95 -7.24 -0.88
CA GLU A 93 21.92 -6.28 -0.50
C GLU A 93 20.75 -7.02 0.16
N GLY A 94 20.28 -6.49 1.29
CA GLY A 94 19.20 -7.07 2.08
C GLY A 94 18.12 -6.04 2.39
N LYS A 95 16.87 -6.50 2.41
CA LYS A 95 15.72 -5.72 2.88
C LYS A 95 14.75 -6.60 3.65
N ALA A 96 14.27 -6.11 4.78
CA ALA A 96 13.13 -6.63 5.50
C ALA A 96 12.09 -5.52 5.68
N GLU A 97 10.81 -5.83 5.46
CA GLU A 97 9.74 -4.87 5.57
C GLU A 97 8.50 -5.51 6.21
N TRP A 98 8.00 -4.88 7.26
CA TRP A 98 6.70 -5.17 7.84
C TRP A 98 5.73 -4.05 7.46
N VAL A 99 4.57 -4.40 6.91
CA VAL A 99 3.49 -3.45 6.62
C VAL A 99 2.26 -3.87 7.41
N GLN A 100 1.76 -2.96 8.25
CA GLN A 100 0.49 -3.09 8.95
C GLN A 100 -0.56 -2.19 8.29
N VAL A 101 -1.61 -2.80 7.76
CA VAL A 101 -2.80 -2.12 7.24
C VAL A 101 -3.89 -2.17 8.31
N ALA A 102 -4.44 -1.01 8.65
CA ALA A 102 -5.51 -0.90 9.63
C ALA A 102 -6.84 -1.44 9.09
N ARG A 103 -7.76 -1.81 10.00
CA ARG A 103 -9.16 -2.08 9.64
C ARG A 103 -9.79 -0.82 9.06
N GLN A 104 -10.52 -0.95 7.96
CA GLN A 104 -11.37 0.13 7.46
C GLN A 104 -12.80 -0.09 7.94
N SER A 105 -13.24 0.78 8.85
CA SER A 105 -14.61 0.87 9.35
C SER A 105 -15.33 2.14 8.89
N ARG A 106 -14.63 3.05 8.20
CA ARG A 106 -15.23 4.26 7.62
C ARG A 106 -15.67 3.98 6.19
N VAL A 107 -16.74 3.22 6.10
CA VAL A 107 -17.31 2.75 4.83
C VAL A 107 -18.52 3.58 4.41
N ALA A 108 -18.80 3.60 3.11
CA ALA A 108 -20.07 4.11 2.58
C ALA A 108 -21.25 3.16 2.92
N GLU A 109 -22.48 3.59 2.67
CA GLU A 109 -23.71 2.88 3.04
C GLU A 109 -23.80 1.45 2.46
N PHE A 110 -23.33 1.26 1.22
CA PHE A 110 -23.30 -0.04 0.52
C PHE A 110 -21.89 -0.63 0.44
N GLU A 111 -21.07 -0.39 1.46
CA GLU A 111 -19.70 -0.90 1.51
C GLU A 111 -19.47 -1.67 2.81
N SER A 112 -18.95 -2.89 2.70
CA SER A 112 -18.58 -3.68 3.86
C SER A 112 -17.25 -3.23 4.45
N GLU A 113 -17.11 -3.34 5.77
CA GLU A 113 -15.83 -3.13 6.44
C GLU A 113 -14.77 -4.12 5.92
N THR A 114 -13.50 -3.72 5.99
CA THR A 114 -12.39 -4.61 5.60
C THR A 114 -11.43 -4.77 6.75
N ALA A 115 -11.16 -6.03 7.10
CA ALA A 115 -10.26 -6.39 8.18
C ALA A 115 -8.85 -5.84 7.91
N GLY A 116 -8.17 -5.42 8.99
CA GLY A 116 -6.76 -5.08 8.93
C GLY A 116 -5.90 -6.33 8.79
N PHE A 117 -4.69 -6.16 8.24
CA PHE A 117 -3.74 -7.26 8.06
C PHE A 117 -2.31 -6.75 8.17
N GLY A 118 -1.40 -7.66 8.51
CA GLY A 118 0.03 -7.41 8.60
C GLY A 118 0.80 -8.38 7.71
N VAL A 119 1.75 -7.89 6.93
CA VAL A 119 2.56 -8.72 6.04
C VAL A 119 4.04 -8.48 6.22
N LEU A 120 4.81 -9.57 6.20
CA LEU A 120 6.27 -9.55 6.16
C LEU A 120 6.78 -9.79 4.74
N ASN A 121 7.63 -8.90 4.27
CA ASN A 121 8.32 -9.01 2.99
C ASN A 121 9.84 -9.03 3.22
N LEU A 122 10.55 -9.90 2.53
CA LEU A 122 12.01 -10.00 2.56
C LEU A 122 12.58 -9.93 1.14
N GLY A 123 13.77 -9.37 1.01
CA GLY A 123 14.55 -9.35 -0.22
C GLY A 123 16.02 -9.57 0.07
N LEU A 124 16.67 -10.39 -0.74
CA LEU A 124 18.11 -10.60 -0.74
C LEU A 124 18.61 -10.56 -2.18
N ALA A 125 19.69 -9.83 -2.43
CA ALA A 125 20.33 -9.78 -3.73
C ALA A 125 21.85 -9.90 -3.60
N TYR A 126 22.45 -10.45 -4.65
CA TYR A 126 23.89 -10.56 -4.82
C TYR A 126 24.29 -9.89 -6.13
N ASN A 127 25.20 -8.91 -6.04
CA ASN A 127 25.72 -8.17 -7.17
C ASN A 127 27.09 -8.70 -7.59
N GLY A 128 27.31 -8.81 -8.89
CA GLY A 128 28.60 -9.16 -9.47
C GLY A 128 28.84 -8.44 -10.79
N GLN A 129 30.02 -8.65 -11.37
CA GLN A 129 30.40 -8.06 -12.64
C GLN A 129 31.28 -9.04 -13.43
N THR A 130 31.02 -9.19 -14.73
CA THR A 130 31.79 -10.03 -15.64
C THR A 130 32.17 -9.21 -16.87
N GLN A 131 33.47 -9.06 -17.17
CA GLN A 131 33.94 -8.28 -18.32
C GLN A 131 33.32 -6.87 -18.42
N ASN A 132 33.29 -6.16 -17.28
CA ASN A 132 32.62 -4.87 -17.10
C ASN A 132 31.08 -4.87 -17.19
N THR A 133 30.42 -5.99 -17.49
CA THR A 133 28.96 -6.11 -17.49
C THR A 133 28.45 -6.43 -16.07
N PRO A 134 27.74 -5.50 -15.39
CA PRO A 134 27.16 -5.77 -14.08
C PRO A 134 25.96 -6.71 -14.17
N TRP A 135 25.84 -7.60 -13.20
CA TRP A 135 24.73 -8.51 -13.05
C TRP A 135 24.29 -8.62 -11.58
N GLN A 136 23.03 -8.96 -11.37
CA GLN A 136 22.44 -9.15 -10.05
C GLN A 136 21.54 -10.39 -10.05
N ILE A 137 21.68 -11.23 -9.04
CA ILE A 137 20.74 -12.32 -8.75
C ILE A 137 19.98 -11.94 -7.48
N TYR A 138 18.66 -12.12 -7.46
CA TYR A 138 17.85 -11.74 -6.32
C TYR A 138 16.77 -12.77 -5.99
N VAL A 139 16.39 -12.81 -4.72
CA VAL A 139 15.25 -13.55 -4.19
C VAL A 139 14.38 -12.58 -3.41
N LYS A 140 13.07 -12.62 -3.65
CA LYS A 140 12.06 -11.83 -2.95
C LYS A 140 11.01 -12.76 -2.37
N GLY A 141 10.72 -12.60 -1.09
CA GLY A 141 9.59 -13.24 -0.41
C GLY A 141 8.55 -12.18 -0.06
N ASN A 142 7.35 -12.30 -0.61
CA ASN A 142 6.23 -11.39 -0.33
C ASN A 142 5.17 -12.11 0.50
N ASN A 143 4.55 -11.40 1.45
CA ASN A 143 3.54 -11.95 2.37
C ASN A 143 3.98 -13.28 3.00
N LEU A 144 5.19 -13.31 3.57
CA LEU A 144 5.76 -14.54 4.16
C LEU A 144 4.94 -15.08 5.33
N THR A 145 4.13 -14.23 5.96
CA THR A 145 3.14 -14.56 7.00
C THR A 145 1.89 -15.26 6.47
N ASP A 146 1.72 -15.37 5.15
CA ASP A 146 0.57 -16.02 4.50
C ASP A 146 -0.78 -15.44 4.92
N ARG A 147 -0.83 -14.11 5.13
CA ARG A 147 -2.07 -13.47 5.53
C ARG A 147 -2.99 -13.33 4.33
N LEU A 148 -4.20 -13.85 4.47
CA LEU A 148 -5.31 -13.51 3.59
C LEU A 148 -5.62 -12.02 3.76
N ALA A 149 -5.50 -11.27 2.68
CA ALA A 149 -5.60 -9.82 2.70
C ALA A 149 -6.48 -9.33 1.56
N TYR A 150 -7.16 -8.21 1.79
CA TYR A 150 -8.11 -7.64 0.85
C TYR A 150 -7.85 -6.15 0.69
N ALA A 151 -7.81 -5.68 -0.56
CA ALA A 151 -7.72 -4.25 -0.83
C ALA A 151 -9.10 -3.62 -0.65
N HIS A 152 -9.27 -2.77 0.36
CA HIS A 152 -10.55 -2.07 0.59
C HIS A 152 -11.00 -1.23 -0.62
N THR A 153 -10.03 -0.71 -1.39
CA THR A 153 -10.26 0.09 -2.59
C THR A 153 -10.77 -0.72 -3.80
N SER A 154 -10.74 -2.05 -3.73
CA SER A 154 -11.16 -2.93 -4.84
C SER A 154 -12.67 -3.14 -4.86
N PHE A 155 -13.29 -2.98 -6.03
CA PHE A 155 -14.69 -3.31 -6.27
C PHE A 155 -15.00 -4.79 -6.05
N ILE A 156 -14.03 -5.65 -6.37
CA ILE A 156 -14.17 -7.11 -6.28
C ILE A 156 -13.44 -7.66 -5.05
N LYS A 157 -13.29 -6.87 -3.99
CA LYS A 157 -12.52 -7.27 -2.80
C LYS A 157 -12.99 -8.61 -2.22
N ASN A 158 -14.30 -8.92 -2.28
CA ASN A 158 -14.82 -10.19 -1.74
C ASN A 158 -14.48 -11.41 -2.64
N ALA A 159 -14.20 -11.19 -3.93
CA ALA A 159 -13.89 -12.25 -4.90
C ALA A 159 -12.39 -12.36 -5.20
N ALA A 160 -11.62 -11.28 -5.00
CA ALA A 160 -10.21 -11.20 -5.36
C ALA A 160 -9.36 -10.79 -4.14
N PRO A 161 -8.90 -11.76 -3.33
CA PRO A 161 -7.89 -11.50 -2.32
C PRO A 161 -6.55 -11.09 -2.96
N LEU A 162 -5.73 -10.39 -2.18
CA LEU A 162 -4.33 -10.17 -2.53
C LEU A 162 -3.59 -11.51 -2.60
N MET A 163 -2.48 -11.53 -3.34
CA MET A 163 -1.62 -12.71 -3.40
C MET A 163 -1.20 -13.16 -1.98
N GLY A 164 -1.34 -14.46 -1.74
CA GLY A 164 -0.80 -15.11 -0.54
C GLY A 164 0.73 -15.10 -0.53
N ARG A 165 1.34 -16.00 0.24
CA ARG A 165 2.79 -16.13 0.26
C ARG A 165 3.35 -16.42 -1.13
N ASN A 166 4.29 -15.60 -1.57
CA ASN A 166 4.96 -15.75 -2.86
C ASN A 166 6.49 -15.61 -2.72
N ILE A 167 7.23 -16.46 -3.43
CA ILE A 167 8.69 -16.37 -3.55
C ILE A 167 9.02 -16.19 -5.03
N THR A 168 9.80 -15.16 -5.34
CA THR A 168 10.27 -14.85 -6.69
C THR A 168 11.80 -14.88 -6.71
N VAL A 169 12.37 -15.58 -7.68
CA VAL A 169 13.81 -15.58 -7.98
C VAL A 169 14.02 -14.94 -9.34
N GLY A 170 15.01 -14.07 -9.48
CA GLY A 170 15.29 -13.42 -10.75
C GLY A 170 16.74 -13.02 -10.92
N MET A 171 17.09 -12.72 -12.17
CA MET A 171 18.39 -12.20 -12.56
C MET A 171 18.19 -10.91 -13.36
N LYS A 172 19.06 -9.93 -13.12
CA LYS A 172 19.15 -8.69 -13.90
C LYS A 172 20.56 -8.61 -14.47
N VAL A 173 20.66 -8.32 -15.76
CA VAL A 173 21.91 -8.03 -16.46
C VAL A 173 21.74 -6.66 -17.09
N SER A 174 22.72 -5.77 -16.95
CA SER A 174 22.72 -4.47 -17.63
C SER A 174 23.87 -4.44 -18.61
N PHE A 175 23.55 -4.19 -19.88
CA PHE A 175 24.46 -4.17 -21.02
C PHE A 175 24.44 -2.79 -21.68
#